data_AF-A0A225B0U2-F1
#
_entry.id   AF-A0A225B0U2-F1
#
_cell.length_a   1.000
_cell.length_b   1.000
_cell.length_c   1.000
_cell.angle_alpha   90.00
_cell.angle_beta   90.00
_cell.angle_gamma   90.00
#
_symmetry.space_group_name_H-M   'P 1'
#
loop_
_entity.id
_entity.type
_entity.pdbx_description
1 polymer ?
#
loop_
_entity_poly.entity_id
_entity_poly.type
_entity_poly.pdbx_seq_one_letter_code
_entity_poly.pdbx_strand_id
1 'polypeptide(L)'
;MNAATEGDKAAAASDWPSAIKHYTRALIELPRAPSYYIKRSTAYSRRKASDGGPDFQAALRDVELALALARERAKRELIVEAQLRRAIVLFQLERYGDAGYLFDLLEEKMGINKGVVDKSTQVQAAMSQKGSQKQENELLIWKIKTKGKISKLGNGDDKLAVSIQEYPATKIPSEQELRKHLQTQLGQSTKATEGNGGEMSDADKTNESKLDVSSSSSAAPFTAGPGAPAAPVPAAAPTKIRHEWYQSQDSVVLTVYAKNVNKAQLEADLQENSLSIEFPLPSGSTFSFNLDPLYAPIDTTQSKVNVLSTKIEITLRKRTPGQKWGALEGSEIAPHLSDPATVINKPASTPVTQPTQATAGPAYPTSSKHGVKNWDKLADDLTAKKKKKADKTAEAKKDVGEKEDAESDAESIDSEYGGGDAVDSFFKKLYANSDPDTRRAMMKSYYESQGTSLSTNWDEVGKGKVAVHPPSSD
;
A
#
# COMPACT_ATOMS: atom_id res chain seq x y z
N MET A 1 20.33 -12.13 -4.90
CA MET A 1 19.62 -10.95 -5.46
C MET A 1 19.65 -9.86 -4.39
N ASN A 2 18.71 -8.90 -4.35
CA ASN A 2 18.56 -8.04 -3.17
C ASN A 2 17.85 -8.85 -2.06
N ALA A 3 18.47 -9.00 -0.89
CA ALA A 3 17.94 -9.81 0.21
C ALA A 3 16.53 -9.39 0.66
N ALA A 4 16.18 -8.10 0.59
CA ALA A 4 14.83 -7.63 0.90
C ALA A 4 13.78 -8.18 -0.08
N THR A 5 14.11 -8.25 -1.38
CA THR A 5 13.21 -8.78 -2.42
C THR A 5 13.03 -10.29 -2.34
N GLU A 6 14.02 -11.01 -1.81
CA GLU A 6 13.92 -12.43 -1.51
C GLU A 6 13.01 -12.67 -0.29
N GLY A 7 13.11 -11.82 0.74
CA GLY A 7 12.23 -11.83 1.90
C GLY A 7 10.77 -11.52 1.55
N ASP A 8 10.55 -10.57 0.65
CA ASP A 8 9.21 -10.26 0.12
C ASP A 8 8.60 -11.43 -0.66
N LYS A 9 9.38 -12.13 -1.49
CA LYS A 9 8.95 -13.35 -2.19
C LYS A 9 8.62 -14.49 -1.23
N ALA A 10 9.47 -14.76 -0.24
CA ALA A 10 9.23 -15.79 0.76
C ALA A 10 7.99 -15.49 1.62
N ALA A 11 7.78 -14.22 2.00
CA ALA A 11 6.60 -13.77 2.72
C ALA A 11 5.30 -13.92 1.88
N ALA A 12 5.36 -13.68 0.57
CA ALA A 12 4.24 -13.93 -0.33
C ALA A 12 3.91 -15.43 -0.44
N ALA A 13 4.93 -16.29 -0.52
CA ALA A 13 4.79 -17.75 -0.50
C ALA A 13 4.42 -18.33 0.88
N SER A 14 4.22 -17.48 1.91
CA SER A 14 4.02 -17.90 3.31
C SER A 14 5.12 -18.84 3.85
N ASP A 15 6.35 -18.68 3.36
CA ASP A 15 7.59 -19.22 3.93
C ASP A 15 8.16 -18.18 4.90
N TRP A 16 7.61 -18.18 6.11
CA TRP A 16 8.02 -17.25 7.17
C TRP A 16 9.46 -17.50 7.67
N PRO A 17 9.97 -18.75 7.80
CA PRO A 17 11.37 -19.00 8.11
C PRO A 17 12.36 -18.37 7.13
N SER A 18 12.17 -18.58 5.81
CA SER A 18 13.03 -17.94 4.81
C SER A 18 12.82 -16.43 4.80
N ALA A 19 11.59 -15.93 4.92
CA ALA A 19 11.33 -14.49 5.02
C ALA A 19 12.12 -13.85 6.17
N ILE A 20 12.11 -14.45 7.37
CA ILE A 20 12.91 -14.02 8.52
C ILE A 20 14.41 -14.02 8.18
N LYS A 21 14.92 -15.08 7.55
CA LYS A 21 16.33 -15.23 7.14
C LYS A 21 16.76 -14.14 6.15
N HIS A 22 15.95 -13.86 5.14
CA HIS A 22 16.21 -12.85 4.11
C HIS A 22 16.03 -11.41 4.62
N TYR A 23 15.01 -11.11 5.43
CA TYR A 23 14.91 -9.79 6.09
C TYR A 23 16.04 -9.56 7.10
N THR A 24 16.52 -10.60 7.81
CA THR A 24 17.69 -10.49 8.69
C THR A 24 18.96 -10.15 7.90
N ARG A 25 19.15 -10.75 6.72
CA ARG A 25 20.25 -10.36 5.79
C ARG A 25 20.12 -8.91 5.34
N ALA A 26 18.93 -8.48 4.90
CA ALA A 26 18.67 -7.09 4.51
C ALA A 26 18.91 -6.08 5.66
N LEU A 27 18.67 -6.49 6.91
CA LEU A 27 18.99 -5.72 8.10
C LEU A 27 20.50 -5.73 8.45
N ILE A 28 21.28 -6.74 8.07
CA ILE A 28 22.75 -6.67 8.21
C ILE A 28 23.32 -5.63 7.23
N GLU A 29 22.76 -5.54 6.02
CA GLU A 29 23.11 -4.49 5.06
C GLU A 29 22.68 -3.10 5.54
N LEU A 30 21.40 -2.96 5.95
CA LEU A 30 20.76 -1.69 6.34
C LEU A 30 20.13 -1.75 7.76
N PRO A 31 20.93 -1.73 8.84
CA PRO A 31 20.46 -2.03 10.20
C PRO A 31 19.53 -0.99 10.81
N ARG A 32 19.42 0.20 10.21
CA ARG A 32 18.56 1.29 10.67
C ARG A 32 17.26 1.44 9.86
N ALA A 33 16.90 0.45 9.02
CA ALA A 33 15.73 0.51 8.14
C ALA A 33 14.44 0.00 8.85
N PRO A 34 13.47 0.87 9.20
CA PRO A 34 12.28 0.44 9.96
C PRO A 34 11.40 -0.57 9.21
N SER A 35 11.27 -0.42 7.90
CA SER A 35 10.40 -1.25 7.06
C SER A 35 10.80 -2.73 7.07
N TYR A 36 12.10 -3.06 7.14
CA TYR A 36 12.54 -4.45 7.22
C TYR A 36 12.26 -5.07 8.60
N TYR A 37 12.33 -4.29 9.68
CA TYR A 37 11.88 -4.75 11.00
C TYR A 37 10.35 -4.96 11.05
N ILE A 38 9.54 -4.06 10.46
CA ILE A 38 8.07 -4.23 10.38
C ILE A 38 7.72 -5.50 9.57
N LYS A 39 8.39 -5.72 8.43
CA LYS A 39 8.22 -6.94 7.62
C LYS A 39 8.68 -8.19 8.35
N ARG A 40 9.82 -8.16 9.05
CA ARG A 40 10.34 -9.32 9.80
C ARG A 40 9.48 -9.66 11.01
N SER A 41 8.98 -8.66 11.74
CA SER A 41 7.95 -8.83 12.77
C SER A 41 6.68 -9.51 12.23
N THR A 42 6.23 -9.10 11.03
CA THR A 42 5.08 -9.72 10.36
C THR A 42 5.33 -11.21 10.06
N ALA A 43 6.57 -11.60 9.75
CA ALA A 43 6.94 -13.00 9.58
C ALA A 43 7.03 -13.75 10.91
N TYR A 44 7.65 -13.16 11.95
CA TYR A 44 7.71 -13.75 13.30
C TYR A 44 6.31 -14.05 13.85
N SER A 45 5.34 -13.14 13.67
CA SER A 45 3.96 -13.33 14.17
C SER A 45 3.07 -14.20 13.29
N ARG A 46 3.60 -14.75 12.19
CA ARG A 46 2.88 -15.63 11.24
C ARG A 46 3.52 -17.00 11.01
N ARG A 47 4.70 -17.29 11.59
CA ARG A 47 5.34 -18.63 11.58
C ARG A 47 4.32 -19.72 11.91
N LYS A 48 4.31 -20.80 11.12
CA LYS A 48 3.39 -21.93 11.31
C LYS A 48 3.83 -22.74 12.52
N ALA A 49 2.93 -23.55 13.09
CA ALA A 49 3.26 -24.45 14.20
C ALA A 49 4.40 -25.44 13.85
N SER A 50 4.43 -25.92 12.60
CA SER A 50 5.53 -26.70 12.01
C SER A 50 6.89 -26.02 12.09
N ASP A 51 6.90 -24.68 12.05
CA ASP A 51 8.11 -23.87 11.91
C ASP A 51 8.64 -23.39 13.28
N GLY A 52 8.21 -24.04 14.37
CA GLY A 52 8.43 -23.60 15.75
C GLY A 52 7.47 -22.51 16.26
N GLY A 53 6.38 -22.26 15.52
CA GLY A 53 5.28 -21.38 15.95
C GLY A 53 5.58 -19.86 15.92
N PRO A 54 4.54 -19.02 16.15
CA PRO A 54 4.70 -17.57 16.18
C PRO A 54 5.59 -17.09 17.34
N ASP A 55 6.59 -16.26 17.04
CA ASP A 55 7.42 -15.60 18.04
C ASP A 55 6.96 -14.14 18.23
N PHE A 56 5.91 -13.97 19.03
CA PHE A 56 5.36 -12.64 19.31
C PHE A 56 6.34 -11.73 20.10
N GLN A 57 7.34 -12.30 20.79
CA GLN A 57 8.33 -11.53 21.55
C GLN A 57 9.46 -11.00 20.64
N ALA A 58 9.89 -11.74 19.62
CA ALA A 58 10.71 -11.19 18.54
C ALA A 58 9.90 -10.19 17.70
N ALA A 59 8.64 -10.50 17.39
CA ALA A 59 7.75 -9.59 16.65
C ALA A 59 7.56 -8.24 17.34
N LEU A 60 7.45 -8.21 18.68
CA LEU A 60 7.31 -6.97 19.46
C LEU A 60 8.62 -6.18 19.45
N ARG A 61 9.75 -6.82 19.77
CA ARG A 61 11.08 -6.18 19.81
C ARG A 61 11.46 -5.53 18.48
N ASP A 62 11.22 -6.20 17.36
CA ASP A 62 11.45 -5.64 16.02
C ASP A 62 10.65 -4.36 15.81
N VAL A 63 9.38 -4.32 16.22
CA VAL A 63 8.49 -3.19 15.97
C VAL A 63 8.78 -2.00 16.88
N GLU A 64 9.11 -2.24 18.14
CA GLU A 64 9.48 -1.14 19.06
C GLU A 64 10.80 -0.48 18.61
N LEU A 65 11.76 -1.25 18.09
CA LEU A 65 12.95 -0.73 17.43
C LEU A 65 12.62 -0.01 16.11
N ALA A 66 11.73 -0.57 15.28
CA ALA A 66 11.27 0.08 14.05
C ALA A 66 10.60 1.44 14.33
N LEU A 67 9.76 1.51 15.36
CA LEU A 67 9.07 2.70 15.82
C LEU A 67 10.07 3.78 16.28
N ALA A 68 11.07 3.40 17.07
CA ALA A 68 12.12 4.32 17.50
C ALA A 68 12.94 4.87 16.32
N LEU A 69 13.36 4.00 15.38
CA LEU A 69 14.05 4.38 14.15
C LEU A 69 13.19 5.22 13.20
N ALA A 70 11.87 5.00 13.16
CA ALA A 70 10.94 5.79 12.35
C ALA A 70 10.73 7.20 12.93
N ARG A 71 10.70 7.34 14.26
CA ARG A 71 10.66 8.63 14.97
C ARG A 71 11.94 9.44 14.78
N GLU A 72 13.12 8.82 14.94
CA GLU A 72 14.42 9.44 14.66
C GLU A 72 14.46 10.07 13.24
N ARG A 73 13.82 9.40 12.27
CA ARG A 73 13.76 9.80 10.86
C ARG A 73 12.55 10.68 10.51
N ALA A 74 11.73 11.05 11.48
CA ALA A 74 10.48 11.80 11.33
C ALA A 74 9.48 11.25 10.28
N LYS A 75 9.57 9.96 9.90
CA LYS A 75 8.77 9.39 8.81
C LYS A 75 7.38 8.97 9.32
N ARG A 76 6.42 9.91 9.32
CA ARG A 76 5.03 9.71 9.83
C ARG A 76 4.39 8.40 9.37
N GLU A 77 4.50 8.04 8.10
CA GLU A 77 3.92 6.79 7.55
C GLU A 77 4.49 5.54 8.23
N LEU A 78 5.81 5.48 8.45
CA LEU A 78 6.47 4.36 9.13
C LEU A 78 6.21 4.37 10.64
N ILE A 79 6.01 5.54 11.26
CA ILE A 79 5.60 5.65 12.67
C ILE A 79 4.19 5.06 12.84
N VAL A 80 3.27 5.38 11.93
CA VAL A 80 1.90 4.85 11.90
C VAL A 80 1.88 3.35 11.61
N GLU A 81 2.63 2.89 10.60
CA GLU A 81 2.74 1.45 10.26
C GLU A 81 3.33 0.64 11.43
N ALA A 82 4.40 1.14 12.07
CA ALA A 82 5.01 0.49 13.22
C ALA A 82 4.05 0.43 14.42
N GLN A 83 3.37 1.53 14.77
CA GLN A 83 2.38 1.54 15.84
C GLN A 83 1.21 0.57 15.57
N LEU A 84 0.72 0.52 14.32
CA LEU A 84 -0.35 -0.41 13.93
C LEU A 84 0.10 -1.86 14.10
N ARG A 85 1.31 -2.21 13.65
CA ARG A 85 1.86 -3.55 13.88
C ARG A 85 2.13 -3.82 15.37
N ARG A 86 2.51 -2.82 16.17
CA ARG A 86 2.75 -2.95 17.63
C ARG A 86 1.47 -3.36 18.34
N ALA A 87 0.37 -2.65 18.07
CA ALA A 87 -0.95 -2.94 18.62
C ALA A 87 -1.45 -4.34 18.22
N ILE A 88 -1.20 -4.77 16.98
CA ILE A 88 -1.52 -6.13 16.50
C ILE A 88 -0.73 -7.20 17.25
N VAL A 89 0.58 -7.01 17.45
CA VAL A 89 1.41 -7.97 18.21
C VAL A 89 1.01 -8.00 19.70
N LEU A 90 0.62 -6.87 20.29
CA LEU A 90 0.09 -6.82 21.66
C LEU A 90 -1.25 -7.58 21.78
N PHE A 91 -2.15 -7.45 20.79
CA PHE A 91 -3.36 -8.27 20.71
C PHE A 91 -3.03 -9.77 20.60
N GLN A 92 -1.99 -10.14 19.83
CA GLN A 92 -1.53 -11.54 19.70
C GLN A 92 -0.88 -12.08 21.00
N LEU A 93 -0.29 -11.20 21.82
CA LEU A 93 0.15 -11.48 23.20
C LEU A 93 -0.98 -11.49 24.23
N GLU A 94 -2.25 -11.42 23.79
CA GLU A 94 -3.45 -11.26 24.62
C GLU A 94 -3.48 -10.01 25.53
N ARG A 95 -2.62 -9.02 25.27
CA ARG A 95 -2.58 -7.74 26.00
C ARG A 95 -3.62 -6.78 25.40
N TYR A 96 -4.89 -7.14 25.54
CA TYR A 96 -6.00 -6.49 24.87
C TYR A 96 -6.21 -5.02 25.31
N GLY A 97 -5.93 -4.68 26.57
CA GLY A 97 -5.92 -3.29 27.06
C GLY A 97 -4.88 -2.43 26.36
N ASP A 98 -3.60 -2.83 26.46
CA ASP A 98 -2.48 -2.21 25.74
C ASP A 98 -2.73 -2.05 24.23
N ALA A 99 -3.26 -3.09 23.58
CA ALA A 99 -3.60 -3.06 22.16
C ALA A 99 -4.73 -2.07 21.86
N GLY A 100 -5.80 -2.08 22.67
CA GLY A 100 -6.94 -1.18 22.54
C GLY A 100 -6.53 0.30 22.65
N TYR A 101 -5.70 0.61 23.65
CA TYR A 101 -5.12 1.95 23.85
C TYR A 101 -4.38 2.45 22.60
N LEU A 102 -3.51 1.62 21.98
CA LEU A 102 -2.81 2.01 20.76
C LEU A 102 -3.74 2.12 19.54
N PHE A 103 -4.77 1.28 19.41
CA PHE A 103 -5.73 1.39 18.31
C PHE A 103 -6.60 2.65 18.41
N ASP A 104 -7.09 3.00 19.61
CA ASP A 104 -7.83 4.25 19.83
C ASP A 104 -6.94 5.49 19.55
N LEU A 105 -5.69 5.46 20.00
CA LEU A 105 -4.69 6.50 19.79
C LEU A 105 -4.25 6.67 18.32
N LEU A 106 -4.26 5.58 17.54
CA LEU A 106 -4.03 5.61 16.09
C LEU A 106 -5.20 6.22 15.33
N GLU A 107 -6.44 5.88 15.72
CA GLU A 107 -7.66 6.42 15.11
C GLU A 107 -7.74 7.94 15.24
N GLU A 108 -7.32 8.48 16.41
CA GLU A 108 -7.17 9.92 16.64
C GLU A 108 -6.10 10.53 15.71
N LYS A 109 -4.90 9.95 15.64
CA LYS A 109 -3.77 10.48 14.83
C LYS A 109 -3.94 10.31 13.31
N MET A 110 -4.81 9.41 12.88
CA MET A 110 -5.31 9.32 11.50
C MET A 110 -6.49 10.28 11.25
N GLY A 111 -7.20 10.72 12.29
CA GLY A 111 -8.35 11.63 12.21
C GLY A 111 -9.67 10.94 11.86
N ILE A 112 -9.73 9.60 11.87
CA ILE A 112 -10.89 8.80 11.48
C ILE A 112 -12.12 9.12 12.35
N ASN A 113 -11.91 9.45 13.64
CA ASN A 113 -12.99 9.76 14.57
C ASN A 113 -13.53 11.20 14.48
N LYS A 114 -13.18 11.96 13.41
CA LYS A 114 -13.88 13.20 13.07
C LYS A 114 -15.21 12.89 12.39
N GLY A 115 -16.24 12.65 13.21
CA GLY A 115 -17.60 12.42 12.73
C GLY A 115 -18.13 13.56 11.85
N VAL A 116 -18.77 13.19 10.73
CA VAL A 116 -19.41 14.09 9.76
C VAL A 116 -18.44 15.12 9.14
N VAL A 117 -17.48 14.61 8.38
CA VAL A 117 -16.87 15.37 7.27
C VAL A 117 -17.66 15.08 5.99
N ASP A 118 -17.92 16.09 5.16
CA ASP A 118 -18.73 15.94 3.95
C ASP A 118 -18.20 14.88 2.98
N LYS A 119 -19.12 14.15 2.34
CA LYS A 119 -18.79 13.09 1.37
C LYS A 119 -17.92 13.59 0.21
N SER A 120 -18.05 14.86 -0.16
CA SER A 120 -17.21 15.53 -1.17
C SER A 120 -15.71 15.43 -0.82
N THR A 121 -15.34 15.73 0.42
CA THR A 121 -13.95 15.65 0.91
C THR A 121 -13.46 14.21 0.96
N GLN A 122 -14.34 13.25 1.28
CA GLN A 122 -14.00 11.83 1.36
C GLN A 122 -13.65 11.24 -0.02
N VAL A 123 -14.37 11.63 -1.08
CA VAL A 123 -14.04 11.26 -2.47
C VAL A 123 -12.70 11.85 -2.90
N GLN A 124 -12.43 13.12 -2.55
CA GLN A 124 -11.17 13.78 -2.92
C GLN A 124 -9.96 13.21 -2.18
N ALA A 125 -10.13 12.73 -0.93
CA ALA A 125 -9.07 12.02 -0.19
C ALA A 125 -8.82 10.60 -0.72
N ALA A 126 -9.89 9.87 -1.07
CA ALA A 126 -9.81 8.49 -1.58
C ALA A 126 -8.96 8.37 -2.86
N MET A 127 -8.95 9.41 -3.70
CA MET A 127 -8.16 9.45 -4.94
C MET A 127 -6.63 9.58 -4.73
N SER A 128 -6.13 9.85 -3.52
CA SER A 128 -4.72 10.22 -3.31
C SER A 128 -3.84 9.23 -2.54
N GLN A 129 -4.40 8.28 -1.76
CA GLN A 129 -3.58 7.36 -0.95
C GLN A 129 -4.13 5.91 -0.88
N LYS A 130 -3.83 5.11 -1.91
CA LYS A 130 -4.06 3.64 -1.94
C LYS A 130 -3.36 2.88 -0.79
N GLY A 131 -2.41 3.53 -0.10
CA GLY A 131 -1.71 3.00 1.08
C GLY A 131 -2.38 3.32 2.43
N SER A 132 -2.96 4.51 2.61
CA SER A 132 -3.52 4.91 3.92
C SER A 132 -4.81 4.12 4.21
N GLN A 133 -5.70 4.02 3.23
CA GLN A 133 -6.95 3.26 3.31
C GLN A 133 -6.73 1.80 3.75
N LYS A 134 -5.60 1.18 3.37
CA LYS A 134 -5.24 -0.16 3.82
C LYS A 134 -4.95 -0.20 5.33
N GLN A 135 -4.21 0.79 5.85
CA GLN A 135 -3.90 0.92 7.28
C GLN A 135 -5.13 1.30 8.10
N GLU A 136 -5.98 2.19 7.57
CA GLU A 136 -7.28 2.58 8.17
C GLU A 136 -8.23 1.38 8.27
N ASN A 137 -8.37 0.59 7.19
CA ASN A 137 -9.18 -0.63 7.19
C ASN A 137 -8.61 -1.72 8.12
N GLU A 138 -7.28 -1.94 8.13
CA GLU A 138 -6.64 -2.89 9.06
C GLU A 138 -6.88 -2.45 10.51
N LEU A 139 -6.72 -1.15 10.82
CA LEU A 139 -6.99 -0.57 12.13
C LEU A 139 -8.44 -0.81 12.60
N LEU A 140 -9.44 -0.49 11.77
CA LEU A 140 -10.85 -0.67 12.10
C LEU A 140 -11.18 -2.15 12.39
N ILE A 141 -10.66 -3.07 11.58
CA ILE A 141 -10.84 -4.52 11.76
C ILE A 141 -10.22 -4.99 13.09
N TRP A 142 -9.00 -4.57 13.41
CA TRP A 142 -8.36 -4.97 14.67
C TRP A 142 -8.99 -4.30 15.90
N LYS A 143 -9.47 -3.07 15.78
CA LYS A 143 -10.24 -2.38 16.84
C LYS A 143 -11.53 -3.12 17.17
N ILE A 144 -12.28 -3.58 16.16
CA ILE A 144 -13.48 -4.42 16.35
C ILE A 144 -13.12 -5.75 17.03
N LYS A 145 -12.08 -6.46 16.55
CA LYS A 145 -11.58 -7.71 17.16
C LYS A 145 -11.18 -7.51 18.63
N THR A 146 -10.51 -6.41 18.94
CA THR A 146 -10.05 -6.08 20.30
C THR A 146 -11.22 -5.80 21.22
N LYS A 147 -12.19 -4.99 20.81
CA LYS A 147 -13.43 -4.76 21.59
C LYS A 147 -14.23 -6.05 21.80
N GLY A 148 -14.33 -6.91 20.79
CA GLY A 148 -14.99 -8.23 20.88
C GLY A 148 -14.23 -9.31 21.66
N LYS A 149 -12.96 -9.06 22.03
CA LYS A 149 -12.20 -9.83 23.02
C LYS A 149 -12.40 -9.25 24.42
N ILE A 150 -12.22 -7.93 24.59
CA ILE A 150 -12.44 -7.20 25.85
C ILE A 150 -13.85 -7.47 26.42
N SER A 151 -14.89 -7.45 25.58
CA SER A 151 -16.28 -7.69 25.99
C SER A 151 -16.59 -9.15 26.41
N LYS A 152 -15.60 -10.04 26.40
CA LYS A 152 -15.70 -11.43 26.85
C LYS A 152 -14.85 -11.72 28.09
N LEU A 153 -14.13 -10.73 28.60
CA LEU A 153 -13.30 -10.82 29.82
C LEU A 153 -14.04 -10.17 30.99
N GLY A 154 -13.75 -10.63 32.21
CA GLY A 154 -14.32 -10.06 33.42
C GLY A 154 -13.66 -8.74 33.80
N ASN A 155 -14.41 -7.85 34.47
CA ASN A 155 -13.86 -6.62 35.04
C ASN A 155 -12.75 -6.98 36.05
N GLY A 156 -11.50 -6.64 35.72
CA GLY A 156 -10.32 -6.93 36.55
C GLY A 156 -9.37 -8.00 36.01
N ASP A 157 -9.61 -8.56 34.81
CA ASP A 157 -8.62 -9.41 34.12
C ASP A 157 -7.36 -8.60 33.74
N ASP A 158 -6.17 -9.10 34.07
CA ASP A 158 -4.87 -8.46 33.76
C ASP A 158 -4.69 -8.13 32.27
N LYS A 159 -5.33 -8.89 31.38
CA LYS A 159 -5.32 -8.66 29.92
C LYS A 159 -6.02 -7.37 29.51
N LEU A 160 -6.82 -6.77 30.39
CA LEU A 160 -7.45 -5.47 30.22
C LEU A 160 -6.58 -4.30 30.69
N ALA A 161 -5.45 -4.56 31.36
CA ALA A 161 -4.57 -3.51 31.84
C ALA A 161 -3.93 -2.72 30.69
N VAL A 162 -3.80 -1.40 30.89
CA VAL A 162 -2.98 -0.51 30.05
C VAL A 162 -1.70 -0.22 30.82
N SER A 163 -0.63 -0.86 30.40
CA SER A 163 0.71 -0.85 31.01
C SER A 163 1.74 -0.07 30.18
N ILE A 164 1.46 0.18 28.90
CA ILE A 164 2.37 0.84 27.97
C ILE A 164 2.09 2.32 27.76
N GLN A 165 3.14 3.05 27.36
CA GLN A 165 3.05 4.39 26.82
C GLN A 165 2.89 4.36 25.28
N GLU A 166 2.42 5.48 24.69
CA GLU A 166 2.37 5.69 23.23
C GLU A 166 3.67 5.23 22.56
N TYR A 167 4.81 5.76 23.03
CA TYR A 167 6.13 5.38 22.54
C TYR A 167 6.90 4.63 23.63
N PRO A 168 7.49 3.47 23.32
CA PRO A 168 8.35 2.77 24.27
C PRO A 168 9.67 3.53 24.48
N ALA A 169 10.24 3.43 25.68
CA ALA A 169 11.53 4.02 26.04
C ALA A 169 12.74 3.22 25.50
N THR A 170 12.60 2.61 24.31
CA THR A 170 13.66 1.81 23.67
C THR A 170 14.84 2.68 23.27
N LYS A 171 15.99 2.45 23.90
CA LYS A 171 17.28 2.99 23.45
C LYS A 171 17.61 2.42 22.08
N ILE A 172 17.84 3.29 21.09
CA ILE A 172 18.25 2.86 19.74
C ILE A 172 19.73 2.46 19.78
N PRO A 173 20.10 1.20 19.49
CA PRO A 173 21.51 0.79 19.52
C PRO A 173 22.31 1.39 18.34
N SER A 174 23.63 1.34 18.43
CA SER A 174 24.51 1.73 17.33
C SER A 174 24.40 0.77 16.15
N GLU A 175 24.76 1.24 14.96
CA GLU A 175 24.71 0.42 13.74
C GLU A 175 25.64 -0.81 13.82
N GLN A 176 26.74 -0.73 14.58
CA GLN A 176 27.66 -1.85 14.79
C GLN A 176 27.07 -2.91 15.73
N GLU A 177 26.43 -2.50 16.83
CA GLU A 177 25.73 -3.42 17.75
C GLU A 177 24.58 -4.14 17.05
N LEU A 178 23.80 -3.41 16.24
CA LEU A 178 22.73 -3.99 15.42
C LEU A 178 23.29 -5.01 14.44
N ARG A 179 24.34 -4.69 13.65
CA ARG A 179 24.99 -5.67 12.75
C ARG A 179 25.47 -6.90 13.50
N LYS A 180 26.16 -6.73 14.64
CA LYS A 180 26.67 -7.85 15.45
C LYS A 180 25.54 -8.76 15.94
N HIS A 181 24.47 -8.19 16.49
CA HIS A 181 23.31 -8.95 16.95
C HIS A 181 22.63 -9.72 15.81
N LEU A 182 22.39 -9.07 14.67
CA LEU A 182 21.77 -9.68 13.49
C LEU A 182 22.65 -10.79 12.86
N GLN A 183 23.97 -10.61 12.85
CA GLN A 183 24.92 -11.64 12.41
C GLN A 183 24.92 -12.84 13.36
N THR A 184 24.92 -12.63 14.69
CA THR A 184 24.77 -13.72 15.66
C THR A 184 23.45 -14.46 15.48
N GLN A 185 22.33 -13.74 15.28
CA GLN A 185 21.02 -14.32 15.04
C GLN A 185 20.98 -15.18 13.75
N LEU A 186 21.62 -14.72 12.67
CA LEU A 186 21.74 -15.47 11.42
C LEU A 186 22.62 -16.73 11.58
N GLY A 187 23.73 -16.64 12.33
CA GLY A 187 24.63 -17.77 12.60
C GLY A 187 24.05 -18.82 13.57
N GLN A 188 23.17 -18.42 14.50
CA GLN A 188 22.37 -19.35 15.30
C GLN A 188 21.36 -20.09 14.41
N SER A 189 20.70 -19.37 13.48
CA SER A 189 19.75 -19.97 12.54
C SER A 189 20.39 -20.98 11.57
N THR A 190 21.67 -20.83 11.18
CA THR A 190 22.36 -21.84 10.36
C THR A 190 22.75 -23.07 11.19
N LYS A 191 23.31 -22.89 12.40
CA LYS A 191 23.64 -24.02 13.29
C LYS A 191 22.43 -24.88 13.64
N ALA A 192 21.26 -24.27 13.83
CA ALA A 192 20.00 -24.98 14.05
C ALA A 192 19.48 -25.76 12.82
N THR A 193 20.09 -25.60 11.64
CA THR A 193 19.78 -26.37 10.42
C THR A 193 20.78 -27.51 10.18
N GLU A 194 22.01 -27.40 10.70
CA GLU A 194 23.09 -28.38 10.52
C GLU A 194 23.20 -29.37 11.70
N GLY A 195 22.59 -29.06 12.85
CA GLY A 195 22.61 -29.90 14.05
C GLY A 195 21.27 -30.58 14.36
N ASN A 196 20.93 -31.66 13.64
CA ASN A 196 19.93 -32.63 14.10
C ASN A 196 20.48 -34.06 13.98
N GLY A 197 21.22 -34.48 15.00
CA GLY A 197 21.80 -35.82 15.10
C GLY A 197 22.72 -35.91 16.32
N GLY A 198 22.21 -36.44 17.42
CA GLY A 198 22.99 -36.65 18.66
C GLY A 198 22.29 -36.15 19.94
N GLU A 199 21.61 -37.09 20.59
CA GLU A 199 21.47 -37.25 22.05
C GLU A 199 20.89 -36.15 22.97
N MET A 200 20.04 -36.62 23.88
CA MET A 200 19.66 -35.92 25.12
C MET A 200 20.79 -36.06 26.15
N SER A 201 21.03 -35.01 26.95
CA SER A 201 21.53 -35.20 28.31
C SER A 201 20.94 -34.12 29.23
N ASP A 202 20.41 -34.57 30.36
CA ASP A 202 19.86 -33.74 31.44
C ASP A 202 20.95 -33.52 32.50
N ALA A 203 21.21 -32.27 32.89
CA ALA A 203 21.99 -31.92 34.07
C ALA A 203 21.79 -30.45 34.51
N ASP A 204 21.09 -30.27 35.63
CA ASP A 204 21.00 -29.01 36.39
C ASP A 204 22.28 -28.73 37.22
N LYS A 205 22.94 -27.57 37.01
CA LYS A 205 23.22 -26.56 38.09
C LYS A 205 24.05 -25.31 37.72
N THR A 206 23.70 -24.24 38.44
CA THR A 206 24.51 -23.09 38.94
C THR A 206 26.04 -23.28 38.98
N ASN A 207 26.95 -22.31 38.76
CA ASN A 207 27.03 -21.01 39.44
C ASN A 207 28.22 -20.13 38.92
N GLU A 208 28.16 -18.82 39.21
CA GLU A 208 29.21 -17.77 39.33
C GLU A 208 30.65 -17.92 38.76
N SER A 209 30.93 -17.04 37.79
CA SER A 209 32.09 -16.11 37.66
C SER A 209 33.46 -16.38 38.34
N LYS A 210 34.54 -16.27 37.55
CA LYS A 210 35.81 -15.64 37.99
C LYS A 210 36.63 -15.04 36.81
N LEU A 211 37.27 -13.88 37.05
CA LEU A 211 38.37 -13.29 36.25
C LEU A 211 39.72 -13.82 36.80
N ASP A 212 40.83 -13.95 36.07
CA ASP A 212 41.63 -12.83 35.57
C ASP A 212 42.95 -13.30 34.88
N VAL A 213 43.75 -12.34 34.43
CA VAL A 213 45.22 -12.36 34.19
C VAL A 213 45.82 -13.29 33.12
N SER A 214 46.27 -12.59 32.08
CA SER A 214 47.38 -12.83 31.16
C SER A 214 48.58 -13.67 31.63
N SER A 215 49.21 -14.36 30.68
CA SER A 215 50.67 -14.47 30.61
C SER A 215 51.15 -14.35 29.16
N SER A 216 52.37 -13.84 28.97
CA SER A 216 52.95 -13.53 27.67
C SER A 216 54.26 -14.29 27.45
N SER A 217 54.52 -14.67 26.19
CA SER A 217 55.86 -15.05 25.72
C SER A 217 55.99 -14.70 24.24
N SER A 218 57.22 -14.48 23.78
CA SER A 218 57.50 -13.88 22.47
C SER A 218 58.65 -14.56 21.73
N ALA A 219 58.51 -14.75 20.42
CA ALA A 219 59.63 -14.74 19.49
C ALA A 219 59.16 -14.44 18.05
N ALA A 220 59.99 -13.70 17.32
CA ALA A 220 59.99 -13.49 15.87
C ALA A 220 61.48 -13.39 15.46
N PRO A 221 61.88 -13.05 14.21
CA PRO A 221 61.15 -12.98 12.94
C PRO A 221 61.86 -13.79 11.82
N PHE A 222 61.30 -13.83 10.61
CA PHE A 222 62.07 -14.00 9.36
C PHE A 222 61.42 -13.24 8.20
N THR A 223 62.21 -12.89 7.18
CA THR A 223 61.91 -11.85 6.18
C THR A 223 61.73 -12.36 4.74
N ALA A 224 61.10 -11.52 3.90
CA ALA A 224 60.83 -11.65 2.46
C ALA A 224 61.91 -12.36 1.60
N GLY A 225 61.60 -12.92 0.42
CA GLY A 225 60.41 -12.92 -0.46
C GLY A 225 60.83 -13.58 -1.80
N PRO A 226 60.39 -13.15 -3.00
CA PRO A 226 59.15 -12.49 -3.41
C PRO A 226 58.29 -13.38 -4.34
N GLY A 227 57.01 -13.05 -4.55
CA GLY A 227 56.19 -13.76 -5.54
C GLY A 227 54.75 -13.26 -5.58
N ALA A 228 54.39 -12.51 -6.63
CA ALA A 228 53.07 -11.90 -6.78
C ALA A 228 52.24 -12.58 -7.90
N PRO A 229 51.10 -13.21 -7.57
CA PRO A 229 49.96 -13.29 -8.46
C PRO A 229 49.22 -11.93 -8.47
N ALA A 230 48.66 -11.54 -9.61
CA ALA A 230 47.91 -10.28 -9.71
C ALA A 230 46.65 -10.30 -8.82
N ALA A 231 46.36 -9.16 -8.18
CA ALA A 231 45.10 -8.99 -7.48
C ALA A 231 43.91 -9.06 -8.47
N PRO A 232 42.84 -9.80 -8.16
CA PRO A 232 41.66 -9.82 -9.01
C PRO A 232 41.01 -8.43 -9.01
N VAL A 233 40.93 -7.81 -10.19
CA VAL A 233 40.22 -6.54 -10.37
C VAL A 233 38.76 -6.75 -9.94
N PRO A 234 38.21 -5.97 -8.99
CA PRO A 234 36.83 -6.14 -8.58
C PRO A 234 35.92 -5.75 -9.75
N ALA A 235 35.37 -6.77 -10.43
CA ALA A 235 34.48 -6.58 -11.56
C ALA A 235 33.30 -5.70 -11.12
N ALA A 236 33.14 -4.55 -11.79
CA ALA A 236 32.11 -3.59 -11.44
C ALA A 236 30.72 -4.20 -11.68
N ALA A 237 30.03 -4.55 -10.60
CA ALA A 237 28.65 -5.00 -10.66
C ALA A 237 27.80 -3.93 -11.38
N PRO A 238 26.86 -4.29 -12.27
CA PRO A 238 26.12 -3.34 -13.08
C PRO A 238 25.32 -2.38 -12.19
N THR A 239 25.82 -1.16 -12.05
CA THR A 239 25.19 -0.12 -11.24
C THR A 239 23.95 0.40 -11.97
N LYS A 240 22.83 -0.30 -11.83
CA LYS A 240 21.54 0.14 -12.38
C LYS A 240 21.25 1.56 -11.90
N ILE A 241 21.35 2.51 -12.81
CA ILE A 241 21.12 3.92 -12.53
C ILE A 241 19.65 4.06 -12.12
N ARG A 242 19.46 4.71 -10.98
CA ARG A 242 18.14 5.01 -10.42
C ARG A 242 17.90 6.50 -10.52
N HIS A 243 16.65 6.88 -10.73
CA HIS A 243 16.19 8.24 -10.56
C HIS A 243 15.22 8.32 -9.38
N GLU A 244 15.07 9.52 -8.82
CA GLU A 244 14.07 9.87 -7.82
C GLU A 244 13.60 11.29 -8.13
N TRP A 245 12.33 11.62 -7.87
CA TRP A 245 11.83 12.98 -8.09
C TRP A 245 10.96 13.44 -6.93
N TYR A 246 10.97 14.76 -6.70
CA TYR A 246 10.04 15.44 -5.80
C TYR A 246 9.60 16.76 -6.41
N GLN A 247 8.64 17.44 -5.78
CA GLN A 247 8.14 18.73 -6.26
C GLN A 247 7.85 19.70 -5.11
N SER A 248 7.99 20.98 -5.41
CA SER A 248 7.44 22.10 -4.64
C SER A 248 6.17 22.61 -5.32
N GLN A 249 5.64 23.76 -4.86
CA GLN A 249 4.55 24.45 -5.56
C GLN A 249 4.97 24.84 -6.98
N ASP A 250 6.21 25.29 -7.18
CA ASP A 250 6.65 25.92 -8.43
C ASP A 250 7.65 25.09 -9.27
N SER A 251 8.26 24.05 -8.69
CA SER A 251 9.34 23.30 -9.35
C SER A 251 9.18 21.81 -9.14
N VAL A 252 9.70 21.04 -10.10
CA VAL A 252 9.94 19.60 -9.99
C VAL A 252 11.45 19.39 -9.98
N VAL A 253 11.96 18.54 -9.10
CA VAL A 253 13.38 18.22 -9.01
C VAL A 253 13.56 16.73 -9.25
N LEU A 254 14.15 16.40 -10.40
CA LEU A 254 14.56 15.06 -10.78
C LEU A 254 16.03 14.86 -10.37
N THR A 255 16.33 13.76 -9.68
CA THR A 255 17.67 13.36 -9.27
C THR A 255 18.05 12.05 -9.93
N VAL A 256 19.03 12.06 -10.83
CA VAL A 256 19.58 10.86 -11.47
C VAL A 256 20.86 10.44 -10.75
N TYR A 257 20.85 9.30 -10.06
CA TYR A 257 21.98 8.82 -9.25
C TYR A 257 23.02 8.07 -10.10
N ALA A 258 23.87 8.82 -10.78
CA ALA A 258 25.07 8.33 -11.47
C ALA A 258 26.35 8.89 -10.81
N LYS A 259 27.39 8.04 -10.73
CA LYS A 259 28.73 8.43 -10.25
C LYS A 259 29.64 8.75 -11.43
N ASN A 260 30.61 9.63 -11.21
CA ASN A 260 31.67 9.96 -12.18
C ASN A 260 31.13 10.50 -13.53
N VAL A 261 29.99 11.19 -13.52
CA VAL A 261 29.44 11.87 -14.72
C VAL A 261 30.37 13.01 -15.11
N ASN A 262 30.86 13.02 -16.36
CA ASN A 262 31.62 14.14 -16.89
C ASN A 262 30.67 15.25 -17.35
N LYS A 263 30.70 16.42 -16.67
CA LYS A 263 29.88 17.58 -17.03
C LYS A 263 30.10 18.08 -18.46
N ALA A 264 31.28 17.85 -19.06
CA ALA A 264 31.57 18.22 -20.44
C ALA A 264 31.10 17.20 -21.49
N GLN A 265 30.52 16.07 -21.07
CA GLN A 265 29.96 15.02 -21.93
C GLN A 265 28.54 14.64 -21.49
N LEU A 266 27.88 15.51 -20.72
CA LEU A 266 26.47 15.42 -20.39
C LEU A 266 25.71 16.29 -21.39
N GLU A 267 24.93 15.65 -22.25
CA GLU A 267 23.94 16.32 -23.08
C GLU A 267 22.60 16.30 -22.33
N ALA A 268 21.92 17.45 -22.28
CA ALA A 268 20.66 17.61 -21.59
C ALA A 268 19.82 18.65 -22.31
N ASP A 269 18.81 18.18 -23.04
CA ASP A 269 17.82 19.04 -23.71
C ASP A 269 16.60 19.25 -22.82
N LEU A 270 16.11 20.48 -22.80
CA LEU A 270 15.06 21.00 -21.93
C LEU A 270 14.09 21.79 -22.79
N GLN A 271 13.04 21.12 -23.25
CA GLN A 271 11.95 21.72 -24.01
C GLN A 271 10.77 22.04 -23.09
N GLU A 272 9.78 22.79 -23.57
CA GLU A 272 8.61 23.14 -22.76
C GLU A 272 7.84 21.89 -22.27
N ASN A 273 7.74 20.86 -23.10
CA ASN A 273 7.01 19.62 -22.81
C ASN A 273 7.89 18.36 -22.80
N SER A 274 9.22 18.44 -22.92
CA SER A 274 10.07 17.24 -22.87
C SER A 274 11.44 17.48 -22.22
N LEU A 275 12.01 16.41 -21.67
CA LEU A 275 13.34 16.38 -21.05
C LEU A 275 14.11 15.18 -21.57
N SER A 276 15.24 15.40 -22.23
CA SER A 276 16.13 14.34 -22.70
C SER A 276 17.51 14.51 -22.11
N ILE A 277 18.09 13.44 -21.55
CA ILE A 277 19.39 13.47 -20.86
C ILE A 277 20.23 12.29 -21.33
N GLU A 278 21.43 12.54 -21.85
CA GLU A 278 22.35 11.52 -22.32
C GLU A 278 23.78 11.75 -21.81
N PHE A 279 24.44 10.71 -21.31
CA PHE A 279 25.86 10.78 -20.90
C PHE A 279 26.57 9.42 -20.95
N PRO A 280 27.88 9.38 -21.28
CA PRO A 280 28.67 8.16 -21.28
C PRO A 280 28.93 7.66 -19.86
N LEU A 281 28.83 6.35 -19.65
CA LEU A 281 29.20 5.70 -18.38
C LEU A 281 30.65 5.21 -18.41
N PRO A 282 31.31 5.08 -17.23
CA PRO A 282 32.63 4.45 -17.10
C PRO A 282 32.71 2.99 -17.61
N SER A 283 31.58 2.34 -17.90
CA SER A 283 31.48 1.03 -18.53
C SER A 283 31.59 1.05 -20.07
N GLY A 284 31.74 2.23 -20.70
CA GLY A 284 31.79 2.37 -22.16
C GLY A 284 30.42 2.38 -22.86
N SER A 285 29.34 2.26 -22.10
CA SER A 285 27.95 2.33 -22.55
C SER A 285 27.35 3.70 -22.24
N THR A 286 26.61 4.32 -23.16
CA THR A 286 25.86 5.54 -22.87
C THR A 286 24.60 5.24 -22.05
N PHE A 287 24.20 6.16 -21.16
CA PHE A 287 22.91 6.16 -20.49
C PHE A 287 22.07 7.31 -21.04
N SER A 288 20.87 6.98 -21.54
CA SER A 288 19.85 7.94 -21.95
C SER A 288 18.63 7.85 -21.01
N PHE A 289 18.01 9.00 -20.76
CA PHE A 289 16.78 9.12 -19.98
C PHE A 289 15.94 10.25 -20.55
N ASN A 290 14.79 9.89 -21.15
CA ASN A 290 13.92 10.79 -21.86
C ASN A 290 12.52 10.75 -21.22
N LEU A 291 11.88 11.92 -21.12
CA LEU A 291 10.51 12.12 -20.69
C LEU A 291 9.81 12.94 -21.77
N ASP A 292 8.90 12.32 -22.52
CA ASP A 292 8.16 12.96 -23.60
C ASP A 292 6.79 12.28 -23.76
N PRO A 293 5.67 12.98 -23.49
CA PRO A 293 5.57 14.33 -22.92
C PRO A 293 5.83 14.34 -21.40
N LEU A 294 6.28 15.47 -20.87
CA LEU A 294 6.22 15.82 -19.45
C LEU A 294 4.77 15.98 -18.98
N TYR A 295 4.51 15.75 -17.69
CA TYR A 295 3.16 15.86 -17.10
C TYR A 295 2.50 17.24 -17.28
N ALA A 296 3.30 18.32 -17.34
CA ALA A 296 2.83 19.66 -17.66
C ALA A 296 3.98 20.54 -18.19
N PRO A 297 3.67 21.66 -18.87
CA PRO A 297 4.67 22.60 -19.37
C PRO A 297 5.63 23.15 -18.32
N ILE A 298 6.89 23.35 -18.73
CA ILE A 298 7.98 23.92 -17.93
C ILE A 298 8.54 25.21 -18.53
N ASP A 299 9.02 26.11 -17.67
CA ASP A 299 9.84 27.26 -18.06
C ASP A 299 11.30 26.79 -18.17
N THR A 300 11.76 26.64 -19.42
CA THR A 300 13.11 26.19 -19.75
C THR A 300 14.19 27.19 -19.31
N THR A 301 13.87 28.49 -19.26
CA THR A 301 14.82 29.56 -18.89
C THR A 301 15.12 29.60 -17.39
N GLN A 302 14.14 29.20 -16.57
CA GLN A 302 14.29 29.08 -15.11
C GLN A 302 14.71 27.67 -14.67
N SER A 303 14.64 26.68 -15.57
CA SER A 303 15.07 25.29 -15.33
C SER A 303 16.60 25.16 -15.36
N LYS A 304 17.15 24.22 -14.57
CA LYS A 304 18.60 24.13 -14.31
C LYS A 304 19.07 22.68 -14.15
N VAL A 305 20.16 22.33 -14.84
CA VAL A 305 20.90 21.07 -14.67
C VAL A 305 22.14 21.31 -13.82
N ASN A 306 22.29 20.55 -12.73
CA ASN A 306 23.45 20.58 -11.83
C ASN A 306 24.11 19.20 -11.79
N VAL A 307 25.43 19.13 -11.96
CA VAL A 307 26.19 17.88 -12.02
C VAL A 307 27.08 17.77 -10.80
N LEU A 308 26.81 16.79 -9.94
CA LEU A 308 27.58 16.47 -8.75
C LEU A 308 28.30 15.12 -8.94
N SER A 309 29.32 14.86 -8.13
CA SER A 309 30.16 13.63 -8.20
C SER A 309 29.40 12.31 -8.03
N THR A 310 28.15 12.35 -7.54
CA THR A 310 27.34 11.18 -7.17
C THR A 310 25.90 11.21 -7.68
N LYS A 311 25.49 12.30 -8.34
CA LYS A 311 24.15 12.51 -8.90
C LYS A 311 24.12 13.69 -9.87
N ILE A 312 23.18 13.67 -10.81
CA ILE A 312 22.72 14.84 -11.57
C ILE A 312 21.42 15.30 -10.92
N GLU A 313 21.25 16.59 -10.72
CA GLU A 313 20.00 17.21 -10.25
C GLU A 313 19.46 18.13 -11.35
N ILE A 314 18.24 17.87 -11.79
CA ILE A 314 17.54 18.64 -12.82
C ILE A 314 16.34 19.30 -12.14
N THR A 315 16.41 20.61 -11.97
CA THR A 315 15.31 21.43 -11.45
C THR A 315 14.51 21.96 -12.63
N LEU A 316 13.31 21.45 -12.83
CA LEU A 316 12.33 21.95 -13.79
C LEU A 316 11.49 23.03 -13.09
N ARG A 317 11.37 24.23 -13.67
CA ARG A 317 10.42 25.26 -13.22
C ARG A 317 9.08 25.01 -13.92
N LYS A 318 7.98 24.86 -13.17
CA LYS A 318 6.64 24.67 -13.73
C LYS A 318 6.19 25.97 -14.41
N ARG A 319 5.62 25.91 -15.62
CA ARG A 319 5.02 27.09 -16.29
C ARG A 319 3.83 27.64 -15.48
N THR A 320 3.12 26.77 -14.76
CA THR A 320 2.03 27.13 -13.83
C THR A 320 2.43 26.85 -12.37
N PRO A 321 2.74 27.89 -11.57
CA PRO A 321 2.93 27.75 -10.13
C PRO A 321 1.70 27.14 -9.43
N GLY A 322 1.94 26.27 -8.45
CA GLY A 322 0.90 25.55 -7.71
C GLY A 322 0.34 24.30 -8.40
N GLN A 323 0.59 24.09 -9.70
CA GLN A 323 0.14 22.88 -10.41
C GLN A 323 0.83 21.63 -9.83
N LYS A 324 0.05 20.68 -9.31
CA LYS A 324 0.56 19.42 -8.75
C LYS A 324 0.79 18.42 -9.88
N TRP A 325 1.98 17.84 -9.93
CA TRP A 325 2.31 16.78 -10.87
C TRP A 325 1.95 15.41 -10.29
N GLY A 326 1.20 14.59 -11.04
CA GLY A 326 0.83 13.23 -10.62
C GLY A 326 1.90 12.18 -10.96
N ALA A 327 2.61 12.42 -12.07
CA ALA A 327 3.75 11.65 -12.56
C ALA A 327 4.81 12.62 -13.11
N LEU A 328 5.91 12.10 -13.66
CA LEU A 328 6.83 12.88 -14.49
C LEU A 328 6.32 13.02 -15.93
N GLU A 329 5.68 11.97 -16.44
CA GLU A 329 5.17 11.85 -17.80
C GLU A 329 3.69 12.27 -17.89
N GLY A 330 3.30 12.80 -19.04
CA GLY A 330 1.90 13.06 -19.40
C GLY A 330 1.32 11.91 -20.24
N SER A 331 -0.01 11.93 -20.42
CA SER A 331 -0.69 11.12 -21.45
C SER A 331 -1.13 12.07 -22.55
N GLU A 332 -0.76 11.81 -23.81
CA GLU A 332 -1.20 12.65 -24.94
C GLU A 332 -2.70 12.51 -25.18
N ILE A 333 -3.46 13.51 -24.73
CA ILE A 333 -4.83 13.76 -25.20
C ILE A 333 -5.01 15.28 -25.41
N ALA A 334 -5.31 15.64 -26.66
CA ALA A 334 -5.65 16.97 -27.17
C ALA A 334 -4.48 17.99 -27.36
N PRO A 335 -4.59 18.93 -28.35
CA PRO A 335 -3.44 19.56 -28.97
C PRO A 335 -3.08 20.98 -28.46
N HIS A 336 -1.93 21.44 -28.95
CA HIS A 336 -1.28 22.73 -28.69
C HIS A 336 -2.16 23.98 -28.98
N LEU A 337 -2.26 24.90 -28.01
CA LEU A 337 -2.82 26.25 -28.17
C LEU A 337 -1.98 27.32 -27.43
N SER A 338 -0.84 27.67 -28.03
CA SER A 338 -0.26 29.02 -27.98
C SER A 338 -1.23 30.04 -28.61
N ASP A 339 -1.34 31.31 -28.20
CA ASP A 339 -0.58 32.11 -27.23
C ASP A 339 -1.47 33.26 -26.66
N PRO A 340 -1.01 34.05 -25.65
CA PRO A 340 -1.81 35.07 -24.98
C PRO A 340 -1.66 36.52 -25.51
N ALA A 341 -2.71 37.34 -25.26
CA ALA A 341 -2.82 38.81 -25.43
C ALA A 341 -2.84 39.35 -26.90
N THR A 342 -3.75 40.26 -27.31
CA THR A 342 -3.99 41.59 -26.72
C THR A 342 -5.34 42.23 -27.19
N VAL A 343 -6.16 42.68 -26.22
CA VAL A 343 -7.12 43.82 -26.18
C VAL A 343 -7.80 44.34 -27.48
N ILE A 344 -9.15 44.44 -27.51
CA ILE A 344 -9.98 45.65 -27.79
C ILE A 344 -11.53 45.38 -27.70
N ASN A 345 -12.23 46.26 -26.96
CA ASN A 345 -13.65 46.67 -26.91
C ASN A 345 -14.91 45.75 -27.10
N LYS A 346 -15.91 46.10 -26.26
CA LYS A 346 -17.40 45.96 -26.33
C LYS A 346 -18.03 46.50 -27.65
N PRO A 347 -19.37 46.35 -27.92
CA PRO A 347 -20.45 45.78 -27.08
C PRO A 347 -21.40 44.76 -27.78
N ALA A 348 -22.44 44.34 -27.04
CA ALA A 348 -23.41 43.30 -27.41
C ALA A 348 -24.63 43.79 -28.24
N SER A 349 -25.28 42.85 -28.93
CA SER A 349 -26.71 42.89 -29.24
C SER A 349 -27.26 41.50 -29.64
N THR A 350 -28.39 41.08 -29.07
CA THR A 350 -29.29 40.09 -29.67
C THR A 350 -30.23 40.78 -30.66
N PRO A 351 -30.83 40.04 -31.61
CA PRO A 351 -32.28 39.84 -31.51
C PRO A 351 -32.75 38.42 -31.92
N VAL A 352 -34.07 38.22 -31.84
CA VAL A 352 -34.81 36.96 -32.06
C VAL A 352 -35.50 36.97 -33.44
N THR A 353 -35.84 35.81 -34.03
CA THR A 353 -37.19 35.38 -34.53
C THR A 353 -37.11 34.28 -35.62
N GLN A 354 -38.10 33.36 -35.62
CA GLN A 354 -38.38 32.26 -36.58
C GLN A 354 -39.27 32.72 -37.76
N PRO A 355 -39.81 31.88 -38.70
CA PRO A 355 -39.71 30.43 -38.93
C PRO A 355 -38.99 30.10 -40.29
N THR A 356 -39.32 29.20 -41.25
CA THR A 356 -40.47 28.31 -41.58
C THR A 356 -40.09 27.20 -42.60
N GLN A 357 -40.68 25.99 -42.46
CA GLN A 357 -41.20 25.01 -43.47
C GLN A 357 -40.49 24.75 -44.85
N ALA A 358 -40.51 23.53 -45.46
CA ALA A 358 -41.00 22.19 -45.03
C ALA A 358 -40.57 21.02 -45.97
N THR A 359 -40.93 19.78 -45.54
CA THR A 359 -40.82 18.41 -46.17
C THR A 359 -39.45 17.72 -46.04
N ALA A 360 -39.29 16.38 -45.94
CA ALA A 360 -40.15 15.19 -45.63
C ALA A 360 -39.22 14.07 -45.05
N GLY A 361 -39.59 12.85 -44.58
CA GLY A 361 -40.86 12.08 -44.52
C GLY A 361 -40.89 10.89 -45.51
N PRO A 362 -41.30 9.63 -45.16
CA PRO A 362 -41.89 9.09 -43.91
C PRO A 362 -40.91 8.22 -43.08
N ALA A 363 -41.09 7.80 -41.82
CA ALA A 363 -42.12 7.83 -40.76
C ALA A 363 -42.49 6.40 -40.25
N TYR A 364 -42.60 6.25 -38.93
CA TYR A 364 -42.79 5.00 -38.17
C TYR A 364 -44.26 4.53 -38.06
N PRO A 365 -44.48 3.32 -37.52
CA PRO A 365 -45.43 3.09 -36.43
C PRO A 365 -44.76 2.44 -35.18
N THR A 366 -45.24 2.61 -33.94
CA THR A 366 -46.24 3.53 -33.37
C THR A 366 -46.21 3.53 -31.81
N SER A 367 -46.62 4.64 -31.17
CA SER A 367 -47.14 4.82 -29.77
C SER A 367 -46.42 4.18 -28.56
N SER A 368 -45.96 4.96 -27.58
CA SER A 368 -46.69 5.43 -26.36
C SER A 368 -46.82 4.40 -25.21
N LYS A 369 -46.70 4.72 -23.91
CA LYS A 369 -46.68 6.02 -23.20
C LYS A 369 -45.96 5.87 -21.83
N HIS A 370 -45.28 6.92 -21.37
CA HIS A 370 -44.72 7.11 -20.00
C HIS A 370 -43.76 6.04 -19.42
N GLY A 371 -42.46 6.19 -19.70
CA GLY A 371 -41.37 5.82 -18.79
C GLY A 371 -40.65 7.08 -18.32
N VAL A 372 -40.27 7.19 -17.03
CA VAL A 372 -39.77 8.46 -16.46
C VAL A 372 -38.29 8.71 -16.77
N LYS A 373 -37.97 9.94 -17.17
CA LYS A 373 -36.63 10.42 -17.50
C LYS A 373 -36.10 11.29 -16.36
N ASN A 374 -35.22 10.74 -15.53
CA ASN A 374 -34.18 11.36 -14.67
C ASN A 374 -33.81 10.39 -13.52
N TRP A 375 -32.69 9.69 -13.60
CA TRP A 375 -32.26 8.76 -12.55
C TRP A 375 -31.69 9.47 -11.31
N ASP A 376 -31.03 10.63 -11.46
CA ASP A 376 -30.45 11.39 -10.34
C ASP A 376 -31.50 11.78 -9.28
N LYS A 377 -32.71 12.16 -9.72
CA LYS A 377 -33.78 12.55 -8.80
C LYS A 377 -34.31 11.41 -7.93
N LEU A 378 -34.11 10.16 -8.34
CA LEU A 378 -34.43 9.00 -7.51
C LEU A 378 -33.34 8.77 -6.44
N ALA A 379 -32.08 9.08 -6.75
CA ALA A 379 -30.99 9.07 -5.77
C ALA A 379 -31.14 10.21 -4.75
N ASP A 380 -31.55 11.41 -5.19
CA ASP A 380 -31.84 12.54 -4.31
C ASP A 380 -32.96 12.21 -3.30
N ASP A 381 -34.12 11.75 -3.78
CA ASP A 381 -35.30 11.50 -2.93
C ASP A 381 -35.05 10.37 -1.90
N LEU A 382 -34.30 9.32 -2.28
CA LEU A 382 -33.87 8.25 -1.37
C LEU A 382 -32.90 8.71 -0.27
N THR A 383 -32.36 9.94 -0.33
CA THR A 383 -31.54 10.51 0.75
C THR A 383 -32.26 11.55 1.61
N ALA A 384 -33.50 11.92 1.28
CA ALA A 384 -34.27 12.97 1.95
C ALA A 384 -34.93 12.51 3.27
N LYS A 385 -34.23 12.67 4.41
CA LYS A 385 -34.76 12.36 5.75
C LYS A 385 -36.03 13.17 6.12
N LYS A 386 -37.18 12.50 6.24
CA LYS A 386 -38.37 13.04 6.96
C LYS A 386 -38.35 12.71 8.47
N LYS A 387 -38.76 13.70 9.27
CA LYS A 387 -39.08 13.66 10.71
C LYS A 387 -40.59 13.28 10.89
N LYS A 388 -41.16 12.93 12.06
CA LYS A 388 -40.73 12.36 13.37
C LYS A 388 -41.95 12.43 14.35
N LYS A 389 -42.37 11.33 15.00
CA LYS A 389 -43.12 11.16 16.30
C LYS A 389 -43.63 9.70 16.38
N ALA A 390 -43.51 8.92 17.47
CA ALA A 390 -44.14 8.99 18.82
C ALA A 390 -45.64 8.56 18.80
N ASP A 391 -46.18 7.73 19.72
CA ASP A 391 -45.74 7.43 21.11
C ASP A 391 -46.37 6.11 21.67
N LYS A 392 -45.64 5.32 22.52
CA LYS A 392 -46.08 4.28 23.51
C LYS A 392 -46.95 3.06 23.05
N THR A 393 -47.12 1.91 23.76
CA THR A 393 -46.69 1.41 25.10
C THR A 393 -46.61 -0.14 25.17
N ALA A 394 -45.90 -0.66 26.19
CA ALA A 394 -46.16 -1.90 27.00
C ALA A 394 -46.15 -3.35 26.42
N GLU A 395 -45.14 -4.11 26.85
CA GLU A 395 -45.18 -5.43 27.56
C GLU A 395 -45.93 -6.70 27.05
N ALA A 396 -45.11 -7.69 26.65
CA ALA A 396 -44.85 -8.98 27.35
C ALA A 396 -45.49 -10.33 26.94
N LYS A 397 -44.65 -11.38 27.14
CA LYS A 397 -44.87 -12.86 27.17
C LYS A 397 -44.90 -13.66 25.85
N LYS A 398 -43.97 -14.63 25.77
CA LYS A 398 -44.11 -16.11 25.60
C LYS A 398 -45.24 -16.67 24.70
N ASP A 399 -45.07 -17.80 24.00
CA ASP A 399 -44.20 -18.96 24.35
C ASP A 399 -43.60 -19.73 23.13
N VAL A 400 -43.02 -20.92 23.40
CA VAL A 400 -42.19 -21.78 22.51
C VAL A 400 -42.93 -22.45 21.34
N GLY A 401 -42.20 -22.73 20.24
CA GLY A 401 -42.52 -23.72 19.22
C GLY A 401 -41.29 -24.11 18.38
N GLU A 402 -41.01 -25.40 18.23
CA GLU A 402 -39.85 -25.96 17.49
C GLU A 402 -40.16 -26.22 16.00
N LYS A 403 -39.14 -26.22 15.13
CA LYS A 403 -38.75 -27.40 14.33
C LYS A 403 -37.51 -27.21 13.44
N GLU A 404 -36.66 -28.24 13.46
CA GLU A 404 -35.96 -28.90 12.34
C GLU A 404 -35.21 -28.08 11.27
N ASP A 405 -33.89 -28.11 11.40
CA ASP A 405 -32.95 -28.68 10.43
C ASP A 405 -32.96 -28.23 8.96
N ALA A 406 -31.90 -27.50 8.60
CA ALA A 406 -31.36 -27.45 7.25
C ALA A 406 -29.83 -27.23 7.31
N GLU A 407 -29.06 -28.30 7.61
CA GLU A 407 -27.65 -28.31 7.20
C GLU A 407 -27.59 -28.29 5.68
N SER A 408 -27.08 -27.20 5.10
CA SER A 408 -26.65 -27.15 3.71
C SER A 408 -25.18 -26.79 3.68
N ASP A 409 -24.36 -27.84 3.62
CA ASP A 409 -22.95 -27.74 3.27
C ASP A 409 -22.83 -26.99 1.92
N ALA A 410 -22.05 -25.93 1.94
CA ALA A 410 -21.86 -25.02 0.82
C ALA A 410 -20.35 -24.84 0.63
N GLU A 411 -19.77 -25.85 0.00
CA GLU A 411 -18.32 -26.01 -0.18
C GLU A 411 -17.64 -24.73 -0.71
N SER A 412 -16.34 -24.65 -0.44
CA SER A 412 -15.46 -23.64 -1.00
C SER A 412 -15.45 -23.70 -2.53
N ILE A 413 -16.24 -22.83 -3.19
CA ILE A 413 -15.99 -22.46 -4.57
C ILE A 413 -14.73 -21.60 -4.59
N ASP A 414 -13.61 -22.29 -4.82
CA ASP A 414 -12.38 -21.69 -5.27
C ASP A 414 -12.63 -20.81 -6.50
N SER A 415 -12.01 -19.63 -6.48
CA SER A 415 -11.90 -18.75 -7.63
C SER A 415 -10.59 -17.96 -7.51
N GLU A 416 -9.48 -18.69 -7.59
CA GLU A 416 -8.16 -18.15 -7.92
C GLU A 416 -8.17 -17.44 -9.30
N TYR A 417 -8.72 -16.22 -9.31
CA TYR A 417 -8.54 -15.24 -10.38
C TYR A 417 -8.42 -13.84 -9.77
N GLY A 418 -7.21 -13.27 -9.82
CA GLY A 418 -6.86 -12.05 -9.09
C GLY A 418 -7.42 -10.78 -9.72
N GLY A 419 -8.58 -10.31 -9.25
CA GLY A 419 -9.25 -9.12 -9.79
C GLY A 419 -10.28 -8.47 -8.87
N GLY A 420 -9.96 -8.29 -7.58
CA GLY A 420 -10.90 -7.75 -6.57
C GLY A 420 -11.26 -6.27 -6.74
N ASP A 421 -12.13 -5.97 -7.71
CA ASP A 421 -12.68 -4.63 -7.96
C ASP A 421 -13.92 -4.33 -7.08
N ALA A 422 -14.24 -3.06 -6.88
CA ALA A 422 -15.41 -2.61 -6.13
C ALA A 422 -16.74 -3.07 -6.77
N VAL A 423 -16.75 -3.20 -8.10
CA VAL A 423 -17.84 -3.74 -8.92
C VAL A 423 -18.23 -5.16 -8.48
N ASP A 424 -17.24 -5.98 -8.17
CA ASP A 424 -17.42 -7.40 -7.83
C ASP A 424 -18.09 -7.57 -6.46
N SER A 425 -17.73 -6.72 -5.50
CA SER A 425 -18.38 -6.63 -4.19
C SER A 425 -19.82 -6.10 -4.28
N PHE A 426 -20.10 -5.19 -5.22
CA PHE A 426 -21.44 -4.69 -5.48
C PHE A 426 -22.37 -5.80 -6.02
N PHE A 427 -21.94 -6.58 -7.02
CA PHE A 427 -22.76 -7.67 -7.55
C PHE A 427 -22.98 -8.81 -6.55
N LYS A 428 -21.95 -9.18 -5.77
CA LYS A 428 -22.09 -10.16 -4.67
C LYS A 428 -23.11 -9.69 -3.63
N LYS A 429 -23.14 -8.39 -3.30
CA LYS A 429 -24.13 -7.82 -2.38
C LYS A 429 -25.54 -7.75 -2.99
N LEU A 430 -25.67 -7.42 -4.28
CA LEU A 430 -26.96 -7.41 -4.98
C LEU A 430 -27.58 -8.81 -4.97
N TYR A 431 -26.85 -9.81 -5.47
CA TYR A 431 -27.30 -11.19 -5.56
C TYR A 431 -27.75 -11.78 -4.21
N ALA A 432 -27.02 -11.50 -3.14
CA ALA A 432 -27.34 -11.99 -1.80
C ALA A 432 -28.63 -11.40 -1.19
N ASN A 433 -29.07 -10.21 -1.64
CA ASN A 433 -30.27 -9.53 -1.12
C ASN A 433 -31.48 -9.60 -2.09
N SER A 434 -31.28 -10.05 -3.32
CA SER A 434 -32.34 -10.27 -4.31
C SER A 434 -33.26 -11.45 -3.96
N ASP A 435 -34.49 -11.41 -4.47
CA ASP A 435 -35.41 -12.54 -4.51
C ASP A 435 -34.93 -13.67 -5.46
N PRO A 436 -35.55 -14.86 -5.43
CA PRO A 436 -35.10 -16.00 -6.23
C PRO A 436 -35.15 -15.80 -7.75
N ASP A 437 -36.10 -15.03 -8.28
CA ASP A 437 -36.27 -14.87 -9.73
C ASP A 437 -35.36 -13.78 -10.29
N THR A 438 -35.12 -12.69 -9.54
CA THR A 438 -34.02 -11.78 -9.84
C THR A 438 -32.66 -12.49 -9.79
N ARG A 439 -32.41 -13.40 -8.82
CA ARG A 439 -31.17 -14.20 -8.81
C ARG A 439 -31.04 -15.09 -10.05
N ARG A 440 -32.13 -15.74 -10.48
CA ARG A 440 -32.17 -16.54 -11.73
C ARG A 440 -31.92 -15.69 -12.97
N ALA A 441 -32.50 -14.50 -13.05
CA ALA A 441 -32.26 -13.54 -14.14
C ALA A 441 -30.80 -13.11 -14.20
N MET A 442 -30.21 -12.78 -13.04
CA MET A 442 -28.79 -12.40 -12.93
C MET A 442 -27.87 -13.54 -13.38
N MET A 443 -28.08 -14.77 -12.90
CA MET A 443 -27.26 -15.92 -13.32
C MET A 443 -27.41 -16.24 -14.81
N LYS A 444 -28.64 -16.28 -15.33
CA LYS A 444 -28.89 -16.62 -16.75
C LYS A 444 -28.32 -15.54 -17.67
N SER A 445 -28.55 -14.26 -17.38
CA SER A 445 -28.02 -13.16 -18.19
C SER A 445 -26.49 -13.09 -18.16
N TYR A 446 -25.86 -13.26 -16.99
CA TYR A 446 -24.41 -13.31 -16.88
C TYR A 446 -23.80 -14.47 -17.67
N TYR A 447 -24.38 -15.67 -17.60
CA TYR A 447 -23.86 -16.86 -18.29
C TYR A 447 -24.08 -16.79 -19.81
N GLU A 448 -25.26 -16.39 -20.28
CA GLU A 448 -25.55 -16.29 -21.72
C GLU A 448 -24.79 -15.14 -22.41
N SER A 449 -24.56 -14.03 -21.71
CA SER A 449 -23.79 -12.89 -22.22
C SER A 449 -22.27 -13.01 -22.05
N GLN A 450 -21.77 -14.13 -21.50
CA GLN A 450 -20.35 -14.31 -21.13
C GLN A 450 -19.81 -13.17 -20.25
N GLY A 451 -20.61 -12.71 -19.29
CA GLY A 451 -20.29 -11.62 -18.37
C GLY A 451 -20.46 -10.20 -18.93
N THR A 452 -20.87 -10.03 -20.20
CA THR A 452 -21.02 -8.70 -20.82
C THR A 452 -22.35 -7.99 -20.53
N SER A 453 -23.34 -8.67 -19.95
CA SER A 453 -24.64 -8.08 -19.61
C SER A 453 -25.30 -8.78 -18.40
N LEU A 454 -25.88 -7.97 -17.52
CA LEU A 454 -26.55 -8.43 -16.31
C LEU A 454 -27.95 -7.80 -16.24
N SER A 455 -28.99 -8.62 -16.18
CA SER A 455 -30.37 -8.19 -15.99
C SER A 455 -30.98 -8.84 -14.76
N THR A 456 -31.80 -8.07 -14.04
CA THR A 456 -32.54 -8.49 -12.86
C THR A 456 -33.97 -8.94 -13.17
N ASN A 457 -34.43 -8.82 -14.43
CA ASN A 457 -35.81 -9.13 -14.81
C ASN A 457 -35.95 -10.53 -15.43
N TRP A 458 -36.55 -11.46 -14.68
CA TRP A 458 -36.83 -12.82 -15.16
C TRP A 458 -37.88 -12.87 -16.27
N ASP A 459 -38.81 -11.91 -16.32
CA ASP A 459 -39.84 -11.87 -17.37
C ASP A 459 -39.25 -11.54 -18.76
N GLU A 460 -38.10 -10.88 -18.82
CA GLU A 460 -37.37 -10.64 -20.07
C GLU A 460 -36.41 -11.80 -20.37
N VAL A 461 -35.51 -12.07 -19.43
CA VAL A 461 -34.43 -13.06 -19.57
C VAL A 461 -34.97 -14.49 -19.68
N GLY A 462 -36.13 -14.79 -19.09
CA GLY A 462 -36.78 -16.11 -19.20
C GLY A 462 -37.31 -16.42 -20.60
N LYS A 463 -37.70 -15.39 -21.38
CA LYS A 463 -38.41 -15.55 -22.67
C LYS A 463 -37.50 -15.65 -23.90
N GLY A 464 -36.20 -15.39 -23.76
CA GLY A 464 -35.24 -15.43 -24.86
C GLY A 464 -33.82 -15.84 -24.44
N LYS A 465 -32.84 -15.61 -25.31
CA LYS A 465 -31.41 -15.64 -24.98
C LYS A 465 -30.88 -14.21 -24.85
N VAL A 466 -30.01 -13.96 -23.88
CA VAL A 466 -29.28 -12.69 -23.78
C VAL A 466 -28.13 -12.67 -24.78
N ALA A 467 -27.95 -11.55 -25.49
CA ALA A 467 -26.87 -11.38 -26.46
C ALA A 467 -25.56 -10.96 -25.76
N VAL A 468 -24.43 -11.35 -26.36
CA VAL A 468 -23.09 -10.88 -25.96
C VAL A 468 -22.86 -9.49 -26.58
N HIS A 469 -22.52 -8.50 -25.76
CA HIS A 469 -22.18 -7.15 -26.21
C HIS A 469 -20.72 -6.83 -25.85
N PRO A 470 -19.77 -6.92 -26.80
CA PRO A 470 -18.39 -6.56 -26.51
C PRO A 470 -18.28 -5.07 -26.12
N PRO A 471 -17.33 -4.71 -25.23
CA PRO A 471 -17.13 -3.31 -24.85
C PRO A 471 -16.74 -2.47 -26.06
N SER A 472 -17.36 -1.29 -26.20
CA SER A 472 -17.00 -0.31 -27.22
C SER A 472 -15.64 0.32 -26.92
N SER A 473 -14.82 0.48 -27.95
CA SER A 473 -13.54 1.20 -27.87
C SER A 473 -13.77 2.70 -27.99
N ASP A 474 -14.04 3.36 -26.86
CA ASP A 474 -14.11 4.82 -26.64
C ASP A 474 -13.23 5.20 -25.43
#